data_AF-B9MQR2-F1
#
_entry.id   AF-B9MQR2-F1
#
_cell.length_a   1.000
_cell.length_b   1.000
_cell.length_c   1.000
_cell.angle_alpha   90.00
_cell.angle_beta   90.00
_cell.angle_gamma   90.00
#
_symmetry.space_group_name_H-M   'P 1'
#
loop_
_entity.id
_entity.type
_entity.pdbx_description
1 polymer ?
#
loop_
_entity_poly.entity_id
_entity_poly.type
_entity_poly.pdbx_seq_one_letter_code
_entity_poly.pdbx_strand_id
1 'polypeptide(L)'
;MPKYKQVKVDYRIFKNGYLFSNGIALNKTAFEIWECCREPVDENIIVKKFFEKYMPQSDEDKKMIIEDIKNCLNLLIEGNLIERIGK
;
A
#
# COMPACT_ATOMS: atom_id res chain seq x y z
N MET A 1 -10.27 13.83 2.93
CA MET A 1 -9.26 13.07 2.16
C MET A 1 -9.19 11.69 2.77
N PRO A 2 -9.21 10.62 1.96
CA PRO A 2 -9.27 9.27 2.47
C PRO A 2 -7.98 8.95 3.23
N LYS A 3 -8.15 8.41 4.45
CA LYS A 3 -7.06 7.84 5.24
C LYS A 3 -7.15 6.31 5.18
N TYR A 4 -6.03 5.64 5.41
CA TYR A 4 -5.94 4.18 5.40
C TYR A 4 -5.31 3.69 6.69
N LYS A 5 -5.77 2.53 7.16
CA LYS A 5 -5.25 1.87 8.37
C LYS A 5 -5.19 0.36 8.19
N GLN A 6 -4.18 -0.31 8.73
CA GLN A 6 -4.08 -1.76 8.72
C GLN A 6 -5.20 -2.41 9.53
N VAL A 7 -5.70 -3.52 9.00
CA VAL A 7 -6.50 -4.49 9.77
C VAL A 7 -5.51 -5.45 10.46
N LYS A 8 -5.85 -5.91 11.66
CA LYS A 8 -5.00 -6.88 12.39
C LYS A 8 -5.04 -8.23 11.68
N VAL A 9 -3.93 -8.59 11.05
CA VAL A 9 -3.75 -9.85 10.32
C VAL A 9 -2.30 -10.32 10.45
N ASP A 10 -2.11 -11.60 10.73
CA ASP A 10 -0.78 -12.18 10.82
C ASP A 10 -0.21 -12.45 9.43
N TYR A 11 1.12 -12.39 9.29
CA TYR A 11 1.79 -12.72 8.04
C TYR A 11 3.12 -13.43 8.30
N ARG A 12 3.62 -14.12 7.28
CA ARG A 12 4.94 -14.73 7.26
C ARG A 12 5.67 -14.43 5.96
N ILE A 13 6.99 -14.50 6.00
CA ILE A 13 7.81 -14.47 4.78
C ILE A 13 7.55 -15.76 4.00
N PHE A 14 7.27 -15.63 2.70
CA PHE A 14 7.06 -16.76 1.79
C PHE A 14 7.74 -16.46 0.45
N LYS A 15 8.77 -17.25 0.12
CA LYS A 15 9.66 -16.99 -1.03
C LYS A 15 10.18 -15.54 -0.97
N ASN A 16 9.93 -14.74 -2.03
CA ASN A 16 10.36 -13.35 -2.14
C ASN A 16 9.26 -12.34 -1.74
N GLY A 17 8.22 -12.78 -1.02
CA GLY A 17 7.08 -11.96 -0.62
C GLY A 17 6.57 -12.30 0.78
N TYR A 18 5.35 -11.87 1.04
CA TYR A 18 4.69 -11.99 2.34
C TYR A 18 3.33 -12.64 2.17
N LEU A 19 3.09 -13.74 2.88
CA LEU A 19 1.81 -14.46 2.86
C LEU A 19 1.05 -14.17 4.16
N PHE A 20 -0.11 -13.55 4.02
CA PHE A 20 -1.01 -13.24 5.11
C PHE A 20 -1.87 -14.45 5.48
N SER A 21 -2.33 -14.50 6.73
CA SER A 21 -3.14 -15.61 7.26
C SER A 21 -4.49 -15.78 6.56
N ASN A 22 -4.97 -14.73 5.87
CA ASN A 22 -6.16 -14.78 5.01
C ASN A 22 -5.89 -15.31 3.59
N GLY A 23 -4.68 -15.78 3.30
CA GLY A 23 -4.31 -16.38 2.01
C GLY A 23 -3.80 -15.39 0.95
N ILE A 24 -3.76 -14.09 1.26
CA ILE A 24 -3.26 -13.08 0.31
C ILE A 24 -1.74 -13.03 0.36
N ALA A 25 -1.11 -13.06 -0.81
CA ALA A 25 0.32 -12.88 -0.95
C ALA A 25 0.64 -11.48 -1.50
N LEU A 26 1.51 -10.75 -0.81
CA LEU A 26 2.02 -9.46 -1.26
C LEU A 26 3.47 -9.60 -1.74
N ASN A 27 3.79 -8.90 -2.83
CA ASN A 27 5.18 -8.64 -3.18
C ASN A 27 5.78 -7.56 -2.26
N LYS A 28 7.09 -7.30 -2.40
CA LYS A 28 7.80 -6.35 -1.52
C LYS A 28 7.20 -4.93 -1.56
N THR A 29 6.87 -4.41 -2.73
CA THR A 29 6.32 -3.05 -2.89
C THR A 29 4.93 -2.94 -2.26
N ALA A 30 4.04 -3.90 -2.52
CA ALA A 30 2.69 -3.93 -1.94
C ALA A 30 2.74 -4.08 -0.41
N PHE A 31 3.68 -4.88 0.11
CA PHE A 31 3.90 -4.98 1.55
C PHE A 31 4.40 -3.67 2.16
N GLU A 32 5.27 -2.93 1.49
CA GLU A 32 5.69 -1.60 1.96
C GLU A 32 4.54 -0.58 1.97
N ILE A 33 3.60 -0.65 1.01
CA ILE A 33 2.37 0.16 1.02
C ILE A 33 1.50 -0.23 2.22
N TRP A 34 1.28 -1.53 2.44
CA TRP A 34 0.57 -2.04 3.61
C TRP A 34 1.21 -1.55 4.92
N GLU A 35 2.53 -1.61 5.06
CA GLU A 35 3.29 -1.11 6.22
C GLU A 35 3.12 0.38 6.47
N CYS A 36 2.92 1.20 5.43
CA CYS A 36 2.64 2.63 5.61
C CYS A 36 1.33 2.87 6.36
N CYS A 37 0.41 1.90 6.34
CA CYS A 37 -0.91 2.01 6.94
C CYS A 37 -0.95 1.52 8.40
N ARG A 38 0.20 1.23 9.06
CA ARG A 38 0.22 0.80 10.47
C ARG A 38 -0.53 1.77 11.39
N GLU A 39 -0.35 3.05 11.14
CA GLU A 39 -1.14 4.14 11.71
C GLU A 39 -2.01 4.78 10.62
N PRO A 40 -3.13 5.44 10.97
CA PRO A 40 -3.90 6.27 10.06
C PRO A 40 -3.04 7.18 9.18
N VAL A 41 -3.03 6.93 7.87
CA VAL A 41 -2.18 7.66 6.91
C VAL A 41 -2.99 8.20 5.73
N ASP A 42 -2.68 9.42 5.31
CA ASP A 42 -3.25 10.00 4.08
C ASP A 42 -2.57 9.44 2.84
N GLU A 43 -3.34 9.22 1.76
CA GLU A 43 -2.83 8.70 0.47
C GLU A 43 -1.59 9.47 -0.02
N ASN A 44 -1.63 10.80 0.09
CA ASN A 44 -0.56 11.69 -0.36
C ASN A 44 0.77 11.46 0.38
N ILE A 45 0.72 11.00 1.63
CA ILE A 45 1.93 10.68 2.41
C ILE A 45 2.56 9.40 1.85
N ILE A 46 1.75 8.41 1.50
CA ILE A 46 2.20 7.18 0.84
C ILE A 46 2.83 7.53 -0.50
N VAL A 47 2.11 8.27 -1.36
CA VAL A 47 2.62 8.72 -2.67
C VAL A 47 3.95 9.45 -2.53
N LYS A 48 4.05 10.41 -1.60
CA LYS A 48 5.28 11.17 -1.37
C LYS A 48 6.46 10.26 -1.01
N LYS A 49 6.26 9.29 -0.12
CA LYS A 49 7.29 8.31 0.25
C LYS A 49 7.79 7.52 -0.97
N PHE A 50 6.89 7.13 -1.85
CA PHE A 50 7.25 6.38 -3.06
C PHE A 50 7.88 7.25 -4.15
N PHE A 51 7.52 8.54 -4.23
CA PHE A 51 8.22 9.51 -5.06
C PHE A 51 9.66 9.73 -4.58
N GLU A 52 9.87 9.85 -3.27
CA GLU A 52 11.22 9.98 -2.70
C GLU A 52 12.07 8.72 -2.97
N LYS A 53 11.44 7.53 -2.90
CA LYS A 53 12.12 6.25 -3.14
C LYS A 53 12.50 6.03 -4.60
N TYR A 54 11.59 6.31 -5.53
CA TYR A 54 11.77 6.00 -6.96
C TYR A 54 12.29 7.18 -7.78
N MET A 55 12.26 8.40 -7.22
CA MET A 55 12.71 9.64 -7.87
C MET A 55 12.20 9.77 -9.32
N PRO A 56 10.86 9.81 -9.54
CA PRO A 56 10.31 9.89 -10.89
C PRO A 56 10.79 11.15 -11.60
N GLN A 57 11.21 11.01 -12.87
CA GLN A 57 11.84 12.08 -13.63
C GLN A 57 10.84 12.86 -14.49
N SER A 58 9.70 12.24 -14.82
CA SER A 58 8.63 12.85 -15.61
C SER A 58 7.31 12.92 -14.86
N ASP A 59 6.40 13.76 -15.32
CA ASP A 59 5.03 13.79 -14.80
C ASP A 59 4.24 12.53 -15.15
N GLU A 60 4.63 11.82 -16.21
CA GLU A 60 4.06 10.53 -16.57
C GLU A 60 4.44 9.45 -15.56
N ASP A 61 5.72 9.37 -15.19
CA ASP A 61 6.18 8.45 -14.13
C ASP A 61 5.46 8.70 -12.80
N LYS A 62 5.27 9.98 -12.45
CA LYS A 62 4.52 10.37 -11.24
C LYS A 62 3.07 9.89 -11.31
N LYS A 63 2.40 10.04 -12.45
CA LYS A 63 1.02 9.56 -12.64
C LYS A 63 0.93 8.04 -12.51
N MET A 64 1.83 7.31 -13.16
CA MET A 64 1.88 5.84 -13.07
C MET A 64 2.06 5.38 -11.62
N ILE A 65 3.00 5.97 -10.88
CA ILE A 65 3.20 5.62 -9.46
C ILE A 65 1.94 5.93 -8.63
N ILE A 66 1.28 7.07 -8.86
CA ILE A 66 0.03 7.41 -8.16
C ILE A 66 -1.06 6.37 -8.46
N GLU A 67 -1.22 5.98 -9.72
CA GLU A 67 -2.21 4.99 -10.15
C GLU A 67 -1.92 3.61 -9.56
N ASP A 68 -0.66 3.16 -9.60
CA ASP A 68 -0.24 1.89 -9.00
C ASP A 68 -0.49 1.85 -7.49
N ILE A 69 -0.21 2.94 -6.78
CA ILE A 69 -0.49 3.05 -5.34
C ILE A 69 -2.00 2.98 -5.07
N LYS A 70 -2.81 3.71 -5.84
CA LYS A 70 -4.28 3.68 -5.69
C LYS A 70 -4.85 2.30 -5.95
N ASN A 71 -4.40 1.64 -7.01
CA ASN A 71 -4.80 0.28 -7.35
C ASN A 71 -4.39 -0.69 -6.25
N CYS A 72 -3.16 -0.57 -5.73
CA CYS A 72 -2.71 -1.39 -4.61
C CYS A 72 -3.57 -1.17 -3.35
N LEU A 73 -3.85 0.08 -2.98
CA LEU A 73 -4.71 0.39 -1.82
C LEU A 73 -6.11 -0.21 -1.95
N ASN A 74 -6.72 -0.15 -3.14
CA ASN A 74 -8.02 -0.76 -3.38
C ASN A 74 -7.97 -2.29 -3.22
N LEU A 75 -6.96 -2.96 -3.79
CA LEU A 75 -6.78 -4.40 -3.66
C LEU A 75 -6.49 -4.82 -2.20
N LEU A 76 -5.76 -4.00 -1.45
CA LEU A 76 -5.53 -4.23 -0.01
C LEU A 76 -6.83 -4.11 0.80
N ILE A 77 -7.74 -3.21 0.42
CA ILE A 77 -9.07 -3.08 1.03
C ILE A 77 -9.93 -4.29 0.70
N GLU A 78 -10.03 -4.68 -0.58
CA GLU A 78 -10.76 -5.88 -1.02
C GLU A 78 -10.24 -7.14 -0.32
N GLY A 79 -8.93 -7.18 -0.06
CA GLY A 79 -8.26 -8.22 0.67
C GLY A 79 -8.42 -8.21 2.18
N ASN A 80 -9.15 -7.26 2.76
CA ASN A 80 -9.25 -7.05 4.22
C ASN A 80 -7.89 -6.93 4.93
N LEU A 81 -6.89 -6.35 4.26
CA LEU A 81 -5.56 -6.10 4.84
C LEU A 81 -5.44 -4.67 5.39
N ILE A 82 -6.19 -3.74 4.81
CA ILE A 82 -6.36 -2.36 5.30
C ILE A 82 -7.84 -1.96 5.21
N GLU A 83 -8.19 -0.87 5.88
CA GLU A 83 -9.49 -0.22 5.80
C GLU A 83 -9.34 1.26 5.44
N ARG A 84 -10.32 1.81 4.70
CA ARG A 84 -10.41 3.25 4.43
C ARG A 84 -11.21 3.90 5.56
N ILE A 85 -10.60 4.91 6.19
CA ILE A 85 -11.20 5.68 7.28
C ILE A 85 -11.35 7.15 6.86
N GLY A 86 -12.49 7.75 7.20
CA GLY A 86 -12.83 9.12 6.80
C GLY A 86 -13.48 9.23 5.40
N LYS A 87 -14.38 10.20 5.26
CA LYS A 87 -15.06 10.56 4.00
C LYS A 87 -14.26 11.58 3.19
#